data_AF-A0A9W9K732-F1
#
_entry.id   AF-A0A9W9K732-F1
#
_cell.length_a   1.000
_cell.length_b   1.000
_cell.length_c   1.000
_cell.angle_alpha   90.00
_cell.angle_beta   90.00
_cell.angle_gamma   90.00
#
_symmetry.space_group_name_H-M   'P 1'
#
loop_
_entity.id
_entity.type
_entity.pdbx_description
1 polymer ?
#
loop_
_entity_poly.entity_id
_entity_poly.type
_entity_poly.pdbx_seq_one_letter_code
_entity_poly.pdbx_strand_id
1 'polypeptide(L)'
;MLEQIANFSNLLSILAKEDSINLMPTCRALEADIVCYNDQRCRQELTGNPTARFAFGSPIGAIDSLKLGSELNIIKENDLKSSKMPLYTKFPFATRLYYHLAERIYDILGYDISLVATSRWFEQWSNQQLTTSLDSEKRNGLSFLAAMAGSRISTQSALSEAKEMLGPGTDTTSATLAHILWALSLNQSLQNTLVSELENLKWPTDMTALESIPLLVACVKEGIRWTGAAAAMLPRIVPRGGTLFDGQYLPKGVLKEYHIHPGSEFPHKADVEATLPPRREWVAAVPTGQLRVCFRSRSSATNK
;
A
#
# COMPACT_ATOMS: atom_id res chain seq x y z
N MET A 1 14.32 -8.42 -5.12
CA MET A 1 13.78 -8.07 -3.80
C MET A 1 14.88 -8.12 -2.75
N LEU A 2 15.69 -9.18 -2.72
CA LEU A 2 16.72 -9.40 -1.68
C LEU A 2 17.78 -8.31 -1.59
N GLU A 3 18.10 -7.67 -2.71
CA GLU A 3 19.03 -6.53 -2.72
C GLU A 3 18.47 -5.30 -2.00
N GLN A 4 17.17 -5.00 -2.13
CA GLN A 4 16.59 -3.87 -1.38
C GLN A 4 16.46 -4.19 0.10
N ILE A 5 16.23 -5.46 0.44
CA ILE A 5 16.31 -5.93 1.83
C ILE A 5 17.74 -5.74 2.38
N ALA A 6 18.77 -6.03 1.60
CA ALA A 6 20.16 -5.78 1.99
C ALA A 6 20.46 -4.28 2.14
N ASN A 7 20.00 -3.45 1.20
CA ASN A 7 20.12 -1.99 1.27
C ASN A 7 19.40 -1.40 2.48
N PHE A 8 18.25 -1.98 2.83
CA PHE A 8 17.47 -1.62 4.00
C PHE A 8 18.15 -2.02 5.30
N SER A 9 18.75 -3.21 5.37
CA SER A 9 19.57 -3.61 6.53
C SER A 9 20.76 -2.67 6.75
N ASN A 10 21.40 -2.22 5.66
CA ASN A 10 22.43 -1.19 5.71
C ASN A 10 21.87 0.16 6.22
N LEU A 11 20.73 0.60 5.70
CA LEU A 11 20.03 1.80 6.19
C LEU A 11 19.73 1.70 7.69
N LEU A 12 19.18 0.58 8.17
CA LEU A 12 18.92 0.36 9.59
C LEU A 12 20.20 0.45 10.43
N SER A 13 21.32 -0.05 9.92
CA SER A 13 22.63 0.04 10.61
C SER A 13 23.16 1.48 10.69
N ILE A 14 22.84 2.33 9.71
CA ILE A 14 23.14 3.76 9.73
C ILE A 14 22.24 4.47 10.76
N LEU A 15 20.93 4.24 10.68
CA LEU A 15 19.94 4.86 11.56
C LEU A 15 20.06 4.40 13.02
N ALA A 16 20.56 3.18 13.26
CA ALA A 16 20.81 2.67 14.61
C ALA A 16 21.90 3.43 15.38
N LYS A 17 22.67 4.31 14.71
CA LYS A 17 23.58 5.25 15.37
C LYS A 17 22.86 6.44 16.01
N GLU A 18 21.59 6.63 15.68
CA GLU A 18 20.71 7.62 16.31
C GLU A 18 19.95 6.97 17.48
N ASP A 19 19.52 7.77 18.46
CA ASP A 19 18.83 7.27 19.67
C ASP A 19 17.46 6.63 19.38
N SER A 20 16.87 6.86 18.20
CA SER A 20 15.57 6.31 17.80
C SER A 20 15.40 6.20 16.30
N ILE A 21 14.78 5.12 15.81
CA ILE A 21 14.45 4.92 14.39
C ILE A 21 12.97 5.21 14.16
N ASN A 22 12.65 6.08 13.20
CA ASN A 22 11.28 6.31 12.78
C ASN A 22 10.83 5.23 11.76
N LEU A 23 10.10 4.22 12.23
CA LEU A 23 9.72 3.07 11.40
C LEU A 23 8.83 3.40 10.21
N MET A 24 8.00 4.44 10.27
CA MET A 24 7.08 4.78 9.16
C MET A 24 7.82 5.16 7.86
N PRO A 25 8.63 6.25 7.82
CA PRO A 25 9.38 6.62 6.62
C PRO A 25 10.41 5.54 6.24
N THR A 26 10.97 4.83 7.22
CA THR A 26 11.93 3.74 6.98
C THR A 26 11.28 2.56 6.26
N CYS A 27 10.17 2.00 6.76
CA CYS A 27 9.44 0.93 6.09
C CYS A 27 8.85 1.38 4.75
N ARG A 28 8.45 2.65 4.64
CA ARG A 28 7.93 3.19 3.39
C ARG A 28 8.99 3.29 2.30
N ALA A 29 10.21 3.68 2.67
CA ALA A 29 11.34 3.68 1.73
C ALA A 29 11.62 2.28 1.20
N LEU A 30 11.61 1.26 2.06
CA LEU A 30 11.74 -0.14 1.65
C LEU A 30 10.64 -0.55 0.66
N GLU A 31 9.38 -0.29 0.99
CA GLU A 31 8.26 -0.70 0.15
C GLU A 31 8.24 0.02 -1.19
N ALA A 32 8.52 1.33 -1.21
CA ALA A 32 8.55 2.10 -2.45
C ALA A 32 9.62 1.55 -3.40
N ASP A 33 10.78 1.18 -2.86
CA ASP A 33 11.81 0.53 -3.66
C ASP A 33 11.39 -0.89 -4.04
N ILE A 34 10.88 -1.75 -3.16
CA ILE A 34 10.45 -3.12 -3.52
C ILE A 34 9.36 -3.13 -4.60
N VAL A 35 8.31 -2.30 -4.46
CA VAL A 35 7.20 -2.19 -5.41
C VAL A 35 7.69 -1.72 -6.79
N CYS A 36 8.73 -0.89 -6.82
CA CYS A 36 9.34 -0.46 -8.08
C CYS A 36 10.39 -1.46 -8.60
N TYR A 37 11.06 -2.20 -7.70
CA TYR A 37 12.32 -2.91 -7.94
C TYR A 37 12.22 -4.41 -8.28
N ASN A 38 13.39 -4.91 -8.66
CA ASN A 38 13.80 -6.15 -9.29
C ASN A 38 14.50 -7.12 -8.29
N ASP A 39 14.75 -8.36 -8.69
CA ASP A 39 15.85 -9.17 -8.14
C ASP A 39 16.84 -9.49 -9.25
N GLN A 40 18.08 -8.99 -9.15
CA GLN A 40 19.14 -9.33 -10.11
C GLN A 40 19.79 -10.69 -9.83
N ARG A 41 19.59 -11.29 -8.64
CA ARG A 41 20.27 -12.53 -8.23
C ARG A 41 19.49 -13.81 -8.49
N CYS A 42 18.24 -13.74 -8.94
CA CYS A 42 17.58 -14.88 -9.59
C CYS A 42 18.06 -15.10 -11.04
N ARG A 43 19.39 -15.08 -11.27
CA ARG A 43 20.00 -15.92 -12.29
C ARG A 43 20.05 -17.33 -11.70
N GLN A 44 18.97 -18.09 -11.84
CA GLN A 44 19.11 -19.54 -11.81
C GLN A 44 19.03 -20.05 -13.24
N GLU A 45 20.19 -20.56 -13.68
CA GLU A 45 20.42 -21.54 -14.73
C GLU A 45 19.52 -22.80 -14.69
N LEU A 46 18.39 -22.84 -13.98
CA LEU A 46 17.69 -24.11 -13.72
C LEU A 46 16.17 -24.13 -13.90
N THR A 47 15.50 -23.02 -14.19
CA THR A 47 14.09 -23.07 -14.60
C THR A 47 13.83 -21.96 -15.60
N GLY A 48 13.49 -22.29 -16.85
CA GLY A 48 13.23 -21.34 -17.95
C GLY A 48 11.99 -20.45 -17.77
N ASN A 49 11.73 -19.95 -16.56
CA ASN A 49 10.60 -19.09 -16.21
C ASN A 49 11.13 -17.68 -15.90
N PRO A 50 10.67 -16.62 -16.58
CA PRO A 50 11.16 -15.27 -16.35
C PRO A 50 10.80 -14.81 -14.93
N THR A 51 11.80 -14.35 -14.17
CA THR A 51 11.60 -13.70 -12.87
C THR A 51 10.70 -12.48 -13.07
N ALA A 52 9.44 -12.57 -12.62
CA ALA A 52 8.48 -11.48 -12.72
C ALA A 52 8.95 -10.30 -11.85
N ARG A 53 9.08 -9.12 -12.46
CA ARG A 53 9.36 -7.87 -11.76
C ARG A 53 8.04 -7.16 -11.45
N PHE A 54 8.02 -6.36 -10.39
CA PHE A 54 6.84 -5.57 -9.99
C PHE A 54 6.58 -4.41 -10.97
N ALA A 55 6.23 -3.22 -10.47
CA ALA A 55 5.66 -2.16 -11.29
C ALA A 55 6.56 -1.76 -12.48
N PHE A 56 7.75 -1.22 -12.18
CA PHE A 56 8.64 -0.62 -13.17
C PHE A 56 9.85 -1.49 -13.52
N GLY A 57 10.34 -2.30 -12.58
CA GLY A 57 11.53 -3.13 -12.73
C GLY A 57 12.85 -2.43 -12.34
N SER A 58 12.77 -1.22 -11.78
CA SER A 58 13.89 -0.40 -11.30
C SER A 58 13.50 0.29 -10.00
N PRO A 59 14.41 0.48 -9.03
CA PRO A 59 14.06 1.08 -7.76
C PRO A 59 13.82 2.57 -7.97
N ILE A 60 12.98 3.18 -7.13
CA ILE A 60 12.69 4.61 -7.22
C ILE A 60 13.75 5.46 -6.48
N GLY A 61 14.56 4.82 -5.64
CA GLY A 61 15.66 5.43 -4.90
C GLY A 61 15.24 5.95 -3.52
N ALA A 62 14.19 5.36 -2.93
CA ALA A 62 13.64 5.83 -1.67
C ALA A 62 14.56 5.52 -0.48
N ILE A 63 15.18 4.34 -0.44
CA ILE A 63 16.17 3.96 0.58
C ILE A 63 17.38 4.89 0.50
N ASP A 64 17.88 5.17 -0.70
CA ASP A 64 19.07 6.00 -0.88
C ASP A 64 18.81 7.46 -0.53
N SER A 65 17.62 8.00 -0.86
CA SER A 65 17.20 9.31 -0.37
C SER A 65 17.22 9.37 1.15
N LEU A 66 16.70 8.34 1.82
CA LEU A 66 16.62 8.31 3.28
C LEU A 66 18.00 8.18 3.94
N LYS A 67 18.95 7.47 3.32
CA LYS A 67 20.37 7.45 3.77
C LYS A 67 21.00 8.84 3.75
N LEU A 68 20.57 9.72 2.85
CA LEU A 68 21.01 11.12 2.79
C LEU A 68 20.27 12.03 3.78
N GLY A 69 19.38 11.47 4.61
CA GLY A 69 18.69 12.19 5.68
C GLY A 69 17.32 12.76 5.29
N SER A 70 16.75 12.39 4.14
CA SER A 70 15.43 12.89 3.74
C SER A 70 14.58 11.86 2.98
N GLU A 71 13.29 11.80 3.27
CA GLU A 71 12.35 11.00 2.48
C GLU A 71 12.31 11.49 1.02
N LEU A 72 12.12 10.54 0.09
CA LEU A 72 11.95 10.88 -1.31
C LEU A 72 10.68 11.75 -1.49
N ASN A 73 10.81 12.91 -2.12
CA ASN A 73 9.74 13.91 -2.18
C ASN A 73 8.41 13.35 -2.71
N ILE A 74 8.43 12.49 -3.73
CA ILE A 74 7.20 11.93 -4.32
C ILE A 74 6.40 11.08 -3.31
N ILE A 75 7.11 10.42 -2.38
CA ILE A 75 6.51 9.61 -1.32
C ILE A 75 5.87 10.52 -0.28
N LYS A 76 6.60 11.53 0.18
CA LYS A 76 6.11 12.54 1.11
C LYS A 76 4.90 13.31 0.54
N GLU A 77 4.90 13.54 -0.76
CA GLU A 77 3.79 14.17 -1.47
C GLU A 77 2.55 13.31 -1.54
N ASN A 78 2.70 12.01 -1.75
CA ASN A 78 1.56 11.09 -1.76
C ASN A 78 0.77 11.18 -0.45
N ASP A 79 1.45 11.25 0.69
CA ASP A 79 0.84 11.45 2.02
C ASP A 79 0.09 12.79 2.11
N LEU A 80 0.75 13.88 1.71
CA LEU A 80 0.15 15.21 1.73
C LEU A 80 -1.04 15.31 0.78
N LYS A 81 -1.02 14.59 -0.34
CA LYS A 81 -2.12 14.51 -1.29
C LYS A 81 -3.26 13.67 -0.72
N SER A 82 -2.97 12.52 -0.11
CA SER A 82 -3.94 11.64 0.53
C SER A 82 -4.73 12.36 1.62
N SER A 83 -4.05 13.10 2.50
CA SER A 83 -4.70 13.89 3.57
C SER A 83 -5.65 14.99 3.06
N LYS A 84 -5.50 15.42 1.80
CA LYS A 84 -6.30 16.46 1.15
C LYS A 84 -7.35 15.89 0.18
N MET A 85 -7.53 14.57 0.10
CA MET A 85 -8.52 13.95 -0.79
C MET A 85 -9.95 14.51 -0.64
N PRO A 86 -10.46 14.88 0.56
CA PRO A 86 -11.76 15.53 0.67
C PRO A 86 -11.86 16.86 -0.10
N LEU A 87 -10.76 17.61 -0.22
CA LEU A 87 -10.73 18.86 -1.00
C LEU A 87 -10.78 18.56 -2.49
N TYR A 88 -9.94 17.62 -2.96
CA TYR A 88 -9.88 17.24 -4.38
C TYR A 88 -11.19 16.66 -4.90
N THR A 89 -11.88 15.89 -4.07
CA THR A 89 -13.14 15.25 -4.43
C THR A 89 -14.34 16.21 -4.35
N LYS A 90 -14.36 17.15 -3.40
CA LYS A 90 -15.46 18.12 -3.25
C LYS A 90 -15.35 19.33 -4.18
N PHE A 91 -14.13 19.78 -4.49
CA PHE A 91 -13.88 21.01 -5.25
C PHE A 91 -12.96 20.79 -6.47
N PRO A 92 -13.30 19.86 -7.39
CA PRO A 92 -12.40 19.46 -8.47
C PRO A 92 -11.99 20.61 -9.40
N PHE A 93 -12.89 21.58 -9.64
CA PHE A 93 -12.58 22.75 -10.45
C PHE A 93 -11.56 23.68 -9.77
N ALA A 94 -11.75 23.98 -8.49
CA ALA A 94 -10.84 24.84 -7.73
C ALA A 94 -9.45 24.18 -7.60
N THR A 95 -9.41 22.87 -7.34
CA THR A 95 -8.17 22.09 -7.33
C THR A 95 -7.46 22.14 -8.67
N ARG A 96 -8.17 21.95 -9.79
CA ARG A 96 -7.58 22.01 -11.13
C ARG A 96 -7.02 23.41 -11.42
N LEU A 97 -7.76 24.46 -11.09
CA LEU A 97 -7.31 25.84 -11.24
C LEU A 97 -6.05 26.10 -10.40
N TYR A 98 -6.02 25.65 -9.15
CA TYR A 98 -4.85 25.75 -8.28
C TYR A 98 -3.60 25.11 -8.88
N TYR A 99 -3.70 23.87 -9.37
CA TYR A 99 -2.57 23.18 -9.97
C TYR A 99 -2.10 23.85 -11.27
N HIS A 100 -3.02 24.32 -12.12
CA HIS A 100 -2.63 25.09 -13.30
C HIS A 100 -1.91 26.39 -12.95
N LEU A 101 -2.36 27.11 -11.92
CA LEU A 101 -1.67 28.31 -11.46
C LEU A 101 -0.29 27.98 -10.89
N ALA A 102 -0.17 26.91 -10.11
CA ALA A 102 1.10 26.44 -9.57
C ALA A 102 2.11 26.09 -10.69
N GLU A 103 1.66 25.38 -11.73
CA GLU A 103 2.49 25.08 -12.91
C GLU A 103 2.97 26.35 -13.61
N ARG A 104 2.07 27.33 -13.82
CA ARG A 104 2.43 28.60 -14.47
C ARG A 104 3.40 29.43 -13.63
N ILE A 105 3.24 29.44 -12.30
CA ILE A 105 4.16 30.11 -11.39
C ILE A 105 5.54 29.45 -11.44
N TYR A 106 5.58 28.11 -11.44
CA TYR A 106 6.84 27.38 -11.57
C TYR A 106 7.52 27.67 -12.92
N ASP A 107 6.78 27.66 -14.03
CA ASP A 107 7.34 27.92 -15.36
C ASP A 107 7.88 29.34 -15.55
N ILE A 108 7.26 30.33 -14.90
CA ILE A 108 7.63 31.75 -15.05
C ILE A 108 8.69 32.17 -14.02
N LEU A 109 8.50 31.79 -12.76
CA LEU A 109 9.29 32.28 -11.62
C LEU A 109 10.26 31.25 -11.07
N GLY A 110 10.19 29.99 -11.50
CA GLY A 110 10.97 28.88 -10.93
C GLY A 110 10.59 28.54 -9.48
N TYR A 111 9.54 29.16 -8.95
CA TYR A 111 9.11 28.97 -7.58
C TYR A 111 8.22 27.73 -7.49
N ASP A 112 8.69 26.72 -6.76
CA ASP A 112 8.01 25.43 -6.65
C ASP A 112 6.87 25.48 -5.63
N ILE A 113 5.71 25.93 -6.10
CA ILE A 113 4.46 25.87 -5.35
C ILE A 113 3.82 24.52 -5.62
N SER A 114 3.39 23.83 -4.57
CA SER A 114 2.69 22.55 -4.68
C SER A 114 3.53 21.42 -5.30
N LEU A 115 4.86 21.55 -5.28
CA LEU A 115 5.79 20.48 -5.62
C LEU A 115 5.61 20.00 -7.08
N VAL A 116 5.42 20.97 -7.98
CA VAL A 116 5.36 20.78 -9.43
C VAL A 116 6.63 20.13 -9.93
N ALA A 117 7.79 20.49 -9.36
CA ALA A 117 9.07 19.89 -9.75
C ALA A 117 9.09 18.38 -9.49
N THR A 118 8.65 17.93 -8.32
CA THR A 118 8.58 16.49 -8.00
C THR A 118 7.62 15.75 -8.90
N SER A 119 6.43 16.31 -9.15
CA SER A 119 5.43 15.69 -10.04
C SER A 119 5.99 15.54 -11.46
N ARG A 120 6.68 16.57 -11.99
CA ARG A 120 7.35 16.50 -13.29
C ARG A 120 8.50 15.49 -13.32
N TRP A 121 9.30 15.44 -12.26
CA TRP A 121 10.37 14.46 -12.13
C TRP A 121 9.80 13.03 -12.15
N PHE A 122 8.73 12.75 -11.40
CA PHE A 122 8.12 11.43 -11.37
C PHE A 122 7.50 11.05 -12.73
N GLU A 123 6.88 12.01 -13.42
CA GLU A 123 6.42 11.82 -14.79
C GLU A 123 7.58 11.48 -15.74
N GLN A 124 8.69 12.21 -15.68
CA GLN A 124 9.87 11.93 -16.51
C GLN A 124 10.48 10.55 -16.20
N TRP A 125 10.69 10.25 -14.91
CA TRP A 125 11.24 8.97 -14.46
C TRP A 125 10.38 7.79 -14.91
N SER A 126 9.05 7.88 -14.71
CA SER A 126 8.13 6.80 -15.08
C SER A 126 8.01 6.60 -16.60
N ASN A 127 8.04 7.68 -17.39
CA ASN A 127 8.10 7.58 -18.86
C ASN A 127 9.42 6.99 -19.36
N GLN A 128 10.53 7.27 -18.67
CA GLN A 128 11.81 6.63 -18.95
C GLN A 128 11.76 5.11 -18.67
N GLN A 129 11.08 4.69 -17.59
CA GLN A 129 10.86 3.27 -17.30
C GLN A 129 9.99 2.61 -18.37
N LEU A 130 8.92 3.27 -18.84
CA LEU A 130 8.10 2.78 -19.96
C LEU A 130 8.95 2.58 -21.23
N THR A 131 9.73 3.59 -21.61
CA THR A 131 10.61 3.52 -22.79
C THR A 131 11.59 2.35 -22.67
N THR A 132 12.21 2.18 -21.50
CA THR A 132 13.13 1.07 -21.21
C THR A 132 12.42 -0.29 -21.25
N SER A 133 11.17 -0.36 -20.80
CA SER A 133 10.38 -1.58 -20.77
C SER A 133 9.91 -2.05 -22.16
N LEU A 134 9.80 -1.14 -23.12
CA LEU A 134 9.41 -1.43 -24.50
C LEU A 134 10.60 -1.74 -25.40
N ASP A 135 11.79 -1.23 -25.06
CA ASP A 135 13.03 -1.50 -25.78
C ASP A 135 13.51 -2.92 -25.49
N SER A 136 13.43 -3.84 -26.46
CA SER A 136 13.78 -5.24 -26.27
C SER A 136 15.25 -5.48 -25.89
N GLU A 137 16.15 -4.57 -26.24
CA GLU A 137 17.58 -4.67 -25.93
C GLU A 137 17.89 -4.14 -24.53
N LYS A 138 17.22 -3.06 -24.12
CA LYS A 138 17.39 -2.46 -22.79
C LYS A 138 16.49 -3.09 -21.73
N ARG A 139 15.46 -3.81 -22.14
CA ARG A 139 14.53 -4.48 -21.24
C ARG A 139 15.25 -5.60 -20.52
N ASN A 140 15.62 -5.30 -19.29
CA ASN A 140 15.97 -6.30 -18.31
C ASN A 140 14.67 -7.03 -17.95
N GLY A 141 14.34 -8.11 -18.69
CA GLY A 141 13.21 -9.08 -18.55
C GLY A 141 11.77 -8.54 -18.37
N LEU A 142 10.85 -9.33 -17.79
CA LEU A 142 9.42 -8.98 -17.73
C LEU A 142 9.06 -8.22 -16.43
N SER A 143 8.52 -7.01 -16.55
CA SER A 143 7.87 -6.25 -15.47
C SER A 143 6.35 -6.22 -15.66
N PHE A 144 5.61 -5.82 -14.62
CA PHE A 144 4.17 -5.56 -14.71
C PHE A 144 3.87 -4.57 -15.84
N LEU A 145 4.62 -3.46 -15.92
CA LEU A 145 4.48 -2.47 -16.98
C LEU A 145 4.67 -3.08 -18.38
N ALA A 146 5.73 -3.87 -18.58
CA ALA A 146 6.01 -4.53 -19.85
C ALA A 146 4.93 -5.56 -20.22
N ALA A 147 4.46 -6.34 -19.23
CA ALA A 147 3.42 -7.34 -19.42
C ALA A 147 2.08 -6.67 -19.79
N MET A 148 1.70 -5.61 -19.08
CA MET A 148 0.47 -4.86 -19.32
C MET A 148 0.49 -4.16 -20.68
N ALA A 149 1.60 -3.52 -21.06
CA ALA A 149 1.76 -2.91 -22.37
C ALA A 149 1.66 -3.95 -23.51
N GLY A 150 2.07 -5.21 -23.27
CA GLY A 150 1.90 -6.32 -24.22
C GLY A 150 0.49 -6.92 -24.27
N SER A 151 -0.38 -6.62 -23.31
CA SER A 151 -1.68 -7.30 -23.09
C SER A 151 -2.89 -6.66 -23.79
N ARG A 152 -2.68 -5.90 -24.89
CA ARG A 152 -3.70 -5.11 -25.62
C ARG A 152 -4.24 -3.88 -24.86
N ILE A 153 -3.57 -3.45 -23.81
CA ILE A 153 -3.84 -2.18 -23.11
C ILE A 153 -2.88 -1.12 -23.67
N SER A 154 -3.32 0.14 -23.76
CA SER A 154 -2.43 1.21 -24.23
C SER A 154 -1.25 1.39 -23.28
N THR A 155 -0.09 1.74 -23.81
CA THR A 155 1.13 1.98 -23.02
C THR A 155 0.91 3.01 -21.92
N GLN A 156 0.11 4.05 -22.20
CA GLN A 156 -0.25 5.07 -21.21
C GLN A 156 -1.12 4.52 -20.08
N SER A 157 -2.06 3.61 -20.39
CA SER A 157 -2.89 2.98 -19.36
C SER A 157 -2.05 2.01 -18.52
N ALA A 158 -1.18 1.21 -19.16
CA ALA A 158 -0.23 0.35 -18.45
C ALA A 158 0.69 1.15 -17.52
N LEU A 159 1.18 2.31 -17.98
CA LEU A 159 1.97 3.24 -17.16
C LEU A 159 1.16 3.80 -15.98
N SER A 160 -0.10 4.14 -16.20
CA SER A 160 -1.01 4.58 -15.13
C SER A 160 -1.19 3.51 -14.07
N GLU A 161 -1.45 2.26 -14.46
CA GLU A 161 -1.58 1.13 -13.52
C GLU A 161 -0.29 0.89 -12.74
N ALA A 162 0.88 0.97 -13.41
CA ALA A 162 2.17 0.83 -12.72
C ALA A 162 2.40 1.96 -11.69
N LYS A 163 1.98 3.20 -11.99
CA LYS A 163 2.02 4.33 -11.04
C LYS A 163 1.09 4.12 -9.85
N GLU A 164 -0.10 3.55 -10.08
CA GLU A 164 -1.07 3.23 -9.02
C GLU A 164 -0.57 2.14 -8.06
N MET A 165 0.41 1.31 -8.45
CA MET A 165 1.05 0.40 -7.50
C MET A 165 1.85 1.13 -6.42
N LEU A 166 2.47 2.28 -6.75
CA LEU A 166 3.33 3.03 -5.83
C LEU A 166 2.56 3.73 -4.71
N GLY A 167 1.34 4.23 -4.97
CA GLY A 167 0.56 4.94 -3.94
C GLY A 167 -0.07 3.96 -2.94
N PRO A 168 -1.27 3.42 -3.23
CA PRO A 168 -1.98 2.46 -2.37
C PRO A 168 -1.16 1.26 -1.89
N GLY A 169 -0.29 0.71 -2.74
CA GLY A 169 0.50 -0.49 -2.44
C GLY A 169 1.60 -0.24 -1.39
N THR A 170 2.24 0.93 -1.44
CA THR A 170 3.33 1.27 -0.52
C THR A 170 2.79 1.62 0.86
N ASP A 171 1.77 2.47 0.96
CA ASP A 171 1.30 2.99 2.25
C ASP A 171 0.71 1.90 3.14
N THR A 172 -0.12 1.02 2.56
CA THR A 172 -0.79 -0.04 3.33
C THR A 172 0.20 -1.10 3.85
N THR A 173 1.12 -1.52 2.99
CA THR A 173 2.12 -2.53 3.31
C THR A 173 3.18 -1.99 4.27
N SER A 174 3.69 -0.78 4.04
CA SER A 174 4.71 -0.18 4.91
C SER A 174 4.19 0.13 6.31
N ALA A 175 2.96 0.63 6.44
CA ALA A 175 2.32 0.83 7.74
C ALA A 175 2.17 -0.50 8.48
N THR A 176 1.78 -1.56 7.77
CA THR A 176 1.65 -2.91 8.33
C THR A 176 3.00 -3.43 8.83
N LEU A 177 4.05 -3.32 8.01
CA LEU A 177 5.40 -3.72 8.36
C LEU A 177 5.93 -2.96 9.57
N ALA A 178 5.75 -1.64 9.61
CA ALA A 178 6.17 -0.81 10.74
C ALA A 178 5.53 -1.26 12.06
N HIS A 179 4.23 -1.60 12.04
CA HIS A 179 3.54 -2.13 13.21
C HIS A 179 4.02 -3.52 13.61
N ILE A 180 4.31 -4.41 12.65
CA ILE A 180 4.89 -5.73 12.94
C ILE A 180 6.23 -5.57 13.66
N LEU A 181 7.12 -4.73 13.12
CA LEU A 181 8.44 -4.50 13.71
C LEU A 181 8.35 -3.88 15.11
N TRP A 182 7.46 -2.91 15.31
CA TRP A 182 7.19 -2.32 16.61
C TRP A 182 6.58 -3.33 17.60
N ALA A 183 5.63 -4.16 17.16
CA ALA A 183 5.02 -5.18 18.01
C ALA A 183 6.05 -6.25 18.45
N LEU A 184 6.93 -6.65 17.54
CA LEU A 184 8.01 -7.60 17.83
C LEU A 184 9.05 -6.99 18.79
N SER A 185 9.38 -5.71 18.66
CA SER A 185 10.34 -5.05 19.57
C SER A 185 9.82 -4.93 21.01
N LEU A 186 8.50 -4.91 21.19
CA LEU A 186 7.87 -4.95 22.52
C LEU A 186 7.77 -6.35 23.12
N ASN A 187 7.99 -7.42 22.34
CA ASN A 187 7.87 -8.80 22.78
C ASN A 187 9.09 -9.63 22.38
N GLN A 188 10.17 -9.46 23.15
CA GLN A 188 11.45 -10.11 22.91
C GLN A 188 11.35 -11.65 22.86
N SER A 189 10.47 -12.25 23.68
CA SER A 189 10.25 -13.70 23.67
C SER A 189 9.71 -14.16 22.31
N LEU A 190 8.69 -13.48 21.80
CA LEU A 190 8.10 -13.79 20.49
C LEU A 190 9.11 -13.57 19.35
N GLN A 191 9.85 -12.45 19.41
CA GLN A 191 10.89 -12.15 18.44
C GLN A 191 11.96 -13.24 18.41
N ASN A 192 12.48 -13.66 19.57
CA ASN A 192 13.50 -14.70 19.66
C ASN A 192 13.00 -16.03 19.10
N THR A 193 11.77 -16.44 19.42
CA THR A 193 11.17 -17.66 18.87
C THR A 193 11.08 -17.59 17.34
N LEU A 194 10.59 -16.48 16.79
CA LEU A 194 10.48 -16.30 15.34
C LEU A 194 11.85 -16.34 14.65
N VAL A 195 12.86 -15.68 15.22
CA VAL A 195 14.24 -15.71 14.69
C VAL A 195 14.79 -17.13 14.72
N SER A 196 14.63 -17.88 15.82
CA SER A 196 15.10 -19.26 15.90
C SER A 196 14.40 -20.19 14.90
N GLU A 197 13.10 -20.02 14.65
CA GLU A 197 12.39 -20.76 13.61
C GLU A 197 12.96 -20.46 12.21
N LEU A 198 13.20 -19.18 11.90
CA LEU A 198 13.79 -18.76 10.63
C LEU A 198 15.24 -19.26 10.45
N GLU A 199 16.05 -19.23 11.51
CA GLU A 199 17.42 -19.75 11.51
C GLU A 199 17.45 -21.26 11.26
N ASN A 200 16.59 -22.03 11.91
CA ASN A 200 16.46 -23.48 11.72
C ASN A 200 16.09 -23.83 10.27
N LEU A 201 15.27 -22.99 9.63
CA LEU A 201 14.89 -23.10 8.23
C LEU A 201 15.90 -22.46 7.26
N LYS A 202 17.01 -21.93 7.77
CA LYS A 202 18.08 -21.27 7.01
C LYS A 202 17.61 -20.05 6.21
N TRP A 203 16.71 -19.25 6.77
CA TRP A 203 16.21 -18.01 6.18
C TRP A 203 15.68 -18.21 4.75
N PRO A 204 14.60 -19.02 4.57
CA PRO A 204 14.05 -19.25 3.25
C PRO A 204 13.60 -17.94 2.61
N THR A 205 13.75 -17.83 1.30
CA THR A 205 13.39 -16.63 0.53
C THR A 205 12.27 -16.88 -0.48
N ASP A 206 11.90 -18.15 -0.70
CA ASP A 206 10.76 -18.49 -1.53
C ASP A 206 9.45 -18.31 -0.74
N MET A 207 8.43 -17.80 -1.42
CA MET A 207 7.14 -17.49 -0.81
C MET A 207 6.46 -18.73 -0.22
N THR A 208 6.53 -19.87 -0.90
CA THR A 208 5.90 -21.12 -0.44
C THR A 208 6.46 -21.58 0.90
N ALA A 209 7.79 -21.55 1.07
CA ALA A 209 8.42 -21.88 2.34
C ALA A 209 8.06 -20.85 3.41
N LEU A 210 8.11 -19.55 3.11
CA LEU A 210 7.73 -18.50 4.07
C LEU A 210 6.27 -18.63 4.54
N GLU A 211 5.34 -18.90 3.63
CA GLU A 211 3.92 -19.14 3.92
C GLU A 211 3.67 -20.42 4.72
N SER A 212 4.62 -21.36 4.71
CA SER A 212 4.52 -22.59 5.50
C SER A 212 4.90 -22.39 6.98
N ILE A 213 5.48 -21.25 7.36
CA ILE A 213 5.92 -20.95 8.74
C ILE A 213 4.75 -20.37 9.54
N PRO A 214 4.12 -21.12 10.45
CA PRO A 214 2.88 -20.70 11.08
C PRO A 214 3.03 -19.43 11.93
N LEU A 215 4.16 -19.29 12.64
CA LEU A 215 4.42 -18.12 13.48
C LEU A 215 4.63 -16.85 12.66
N LEU A 216 5.39 -16.93 11.56
CA LEU A 216 5.57 -15.81 10.64
C LEU A 216 4.24 -15.36 10.05
N VAL A 217 3.44 -16.31 9.56
CA VAL A 217 2.09 -16.03 9.02
C VAL A 217 1.19 -15.40 10.08
N ALA A 218 1.25 -15.88 11.33
CA ALA A 218 0.51 -15.30 12.43
C ALA A 218 0.94 -13.86 12.73
N CYS A 219 2.24 -13.56 12.75
CA CYS A 219 2.77 -12.20 12.93
C CYS A 219 2.31 -11.25 11.81
N VAL A 220 2.36 -11.69 10.55
CA VAL A 220 1.91 -10.89 9.41
C VAL A 220 0.41 -10.60 9.50
N LYS A 221 -0.40 -11.64 9.76
CA LYS A 221 -1.86 -11.50 9.89
C LYS A 221 -2.25 -10.60 11.07
N GLU A 222 -1.57 -10.73 12.19
CA GLU A 222 -1.80 -9.90 13.37
C GLU A 222 -1.37 -8.44 13.12
N GLY A 223 -0.28 -8.23 12.38
CA GLY A 223 0.12 -6.92 11.89
C GLY A 223 -0.96 -6.26 11.05
N ILE A 224 -1.46 -6.96 10.03
CA ILE A 224 -2.55 -6.47 9.17
C ILE A 224 -3.78 -6.11 10.00
N ARG A 225 -4.14 -6.98 10.95
CA ARG A 225 -5.28 -6.78 11.85
C ARG A 225 -5.13 -5.52 12.70
N TRP A 226 -3.96 -5.31 13.29
CA TRP A 226 -3.73 -4.19 14.20
C TRP A 226 -3.60 -2.86 13.47
N THR A 227 -2.82 -2.82 12.39
CA THR A 227 -2.61 -1.59 11.63
C THR A 227 -3.91 -1.07 11.01
N GLY A 228 -4.76 -1.98 10.50
CA GLY A 228 -6.00 -1.57 9.82
C GLY A 228 -5.73 -0.59 8.67
N ALA A 229 -4.61 -0.76 7.96
CA ALA A 229 -4.10 0.24 7.01
C ALA A 229 -5.08 0.56 5.87
N ALA A 230 -6.00 -0.36 5.57
CA ALA A 230 -7.07 -0.21 4.60
C ALA A 230 -8.47 -0.27 5.24
N ALA A 231 -8.67 0.35 6.42
CA ALA A 231 -9.94 0.31 7.15
C ALA A 231 -11.09 1.09 6.49
N ALA A 232 -10.84 1.89 5.44
CA ALA A 232 -11.88 2.68 4.79
C ALA A 232 -12.87 1.80 4.01
N MET A 233 -14.16 1.90 4.36
CA MET A 233 -15.23 1.29 3.57
C MET A 233 -15.34 2.02 2.22
N LEU A 234 -14.99 1.31 1.14
CA LEU A 234 -15.14 1.85 -0.21
C LEU A 234 -16.63 2.01 -0.56
N PRO A 235 -17.06 3.08 -1.26
CA PRO A 235 -18.43 3.20 -1.73
C PRO A 235 -18.85 1.99 -2.58
N ARG A 236 -20.14 1.63 -2.52
CA ARG A 236 -20.73 0.58 -3.36
C ARG A 236 -21.86 1.16 -4.20
N ILE A 237 -22.06 0.63 -5.41
CA ILE A 237 -23.16 1.04 -6.30
C ILE A 237 -24.23 -0.04 -6.26
N VAL A 238 -25.45 0.36 -5.89
CA VAL A 238 -26.64 -0.50 -6.04
C VAL A 238 -27.10 -0.43 -7.49
N PRO A 239 -27.26 -1.58 -8.18
CA PRO A 239 -27.61 -1.62 -9.60
C PRO A 239 -28.97 -0.98 -9.90
N ARG A 240 -29.23 -0.76 -11.20
CA ARG A 240 -30.55 -0.30 -11.66
C ARG A 240 -31.60 -1.34 -11.29
N GLY A 241 -32.72 -0.89 -10.72
CA GLY A 241 -33.78 -1.77 -10.22
C GLY A 241 -33.65 -2.13 -8.73
N GLY A 242 -32.62 -1.65 -8.04
CA GLY A 242 -32.37 -1.99 -6.63
C GLY A 242 -31.83 -3.40 -6.46
N THR A 243 -31.64 -3.82 -5.22
CA THR A 243 -31.31 -5.22 -4.88
C THR A 243 -31.88 -5.59 -3.52
N LEU A 244 -32.21 -6.86 -3.32
CA LEU A 244 -32.55 -7.39 -2.00
C LEU A 244 -31.25 -7.86 -1.34
N PHE A 245 -30.91 -7.31 -0.19
CA PHE A 245 -29.75 -7.70 0.61
C PHE A 245 -30.20 -8.00 2.04
N ASP A 246 -30.00 -9.24 2.50
CA ASP A 246 -30.41 -9.71 3.83
C ASP A 246 -31.87 -9.36 4.19
N GLY A 247 -32.79 -9.61 3.24
CA GLY A 247 -34.22 -9.30 3.41
C GLY A 247 -34.59 -7.82 3.31
N GLN A 248 -33.61 -6.91 3.17
CA GLN A 248 -33.85 -5.47 3.02
C GLN A 248 -33.68 -5.05 1.56
N TYR A 249 -34.67 -4.32 1.03
CA TYR A 249 -34.58 -3.77 -0.31
C TYR A 249 -33.73 -2.49 -0.33
N LEU A 250 -32.64 -2.52 -1.07
CA LEU A 250 -31.75 -1.39 -1.30
C LEU A 250 -32.13 -0.72 -2.63
N PRO A 251 -32.51 0.57 -2.62
CA PRO A 251 -32.81 1.30 -3.85
C PRO A 251 -31.52 1.59 -4.63
N LYS A 252 -31.66 1.74 -5.96
CA LYS A 252 -30.59 2.24 -6.84
C LYS A 252 -29.91 3.48 -6.23
N GLY A 253 -28.59 3.47 -6.15
CA GLY A 253 -27.83 4.59 -5.60
C GLY A 253 -26.40 4.21 -5.21
N VAL A 254 -25.70 5.15 -4.57
CA VAL A 254 -24.36 4.92 -4.01
C VAL A 254 -24.49 4.74 -2.50
N LEU A 255 -24.09 3.58 -2.00
CA LEU A 255 -23.92 3.31 -0.57
C LEU A 255 -22.58 3.89 -0.15
N LYS A 256 -22.63 4.94 0.68
CA LYS A 256 -21.44 5.65 1.17
C LYS A 256 -21.07 5.29 2.60
N GLU A 257 -22.02 4.81 3.38
CA GLU A 257 -21.86 4.48 4.80
C GLU A 257 -22.56 3.15 5.07
N TYR A 258 -21.78 2.14 5.47
CA TYR A 258 -22.28 0.84 5.91
C TYR A 258 -21.29 0.27 6.93
N HIS A 259 -21.77 -0.59 7.82
CA HIS A 259 -20.94 -1.23 8.84
C HIS A 259 -21.07 -2.75 8.73
N ILE A 260 -19.94 -3.45 8.88
CA ILE A 260 -19.88 -4.91 8.93
C ILE A 260 -19.68 -5.32 10.39
N HIS A 261 -20.52 -6.24 10.88
CA HIS A 261 -20.39 -6.80 12.22
C HIS A 261 -20.28 -8.33 12.16
N PRO A 262 -19.50 -8.95 13.06
CA PRO A 262 -19.55 -10.40 13.27
C PRO A 262 -20.98 -10.82 13.64
N GLY A 263 -21.48 -11.90 13.02
CA GLY A 263 -22.83 -12.40 13.27
C GLY A 263 -22.94 -13.09 14.63
N SER A 264 -23.35 -12.34 15.64
CA SER A 264 -24.13 -12.84 16.78
C SER A 264 -25.20 -11.79 17.13
N GLU A 265 -26.40 -12.25 17.49
CA GLU A 265 -27.51 -11.36 17.83
C GLU A 265 -27.12 -10.40 18.95
N PHE A 266 -27.03 -9.10 18.65
CA PHE A 266 -26.98 -8.07 19.67
C PHE A 266 -28.24 -7.20 19.58
N PRO A 267 -29.08 -7.18 20.63
CA PRO A 267 -30.19 -6.25 20.71
C PRO A 267 -29.65 -4.83 20.89
N HIS A 268 -30.33 -3.89 20.24
CA HIS A 268 -30.13 -2.44 20.36
C HIS A 268 -29.71 -2.01 21.78
N LYS A 269 -28.53 -1.40 21.89
CA LYS A 269 -28.27 -0.28 22.81
C LYS A 269 -27.09 0.58 22.31
N ALA A 270 -27.25 1.89 22.53
CA ALA A 270 -26.40 2.98 22.08
C ALA A 270 -25.03 3.00 22.78
N ASP A 271 -24.06 3.62 22.09
CA ASP A 271 -22.68 3.93 22.48
C ASP A 271 -21.88 2.79 23.14
N VAL A 272 -21.26 1.97 22.30
CA VAL A 272 -20.19 1.05 22.71
C VAL A 272 -19.02 1.19 21.73
N GLU A 273 -17.87 1.60 22.26
CA GLU A 273 -16.57 1.50 21.60
C GLU A 273 -16.23 0.02 21.36
N ALA A 274 -15.63 -0.30 20.22
CA ALA A 274 -15.53 -1.66 19.69
C ALA A 274 -15.02 -2.68 20.73
N THR A 275 -15.87 -3.64 21.12
CA THR A 275 -15.43 -4.80 21.90
C THR A 275 -15.04 -5.92 20.93
N LEU A 276 -13.74 -6.22 20.85
CA LEU A 276 -13.19 -7.22 19.93
C LEU A 276 -13.36 -8.65 20.49
N PRO A 277 -13.69 -9.66 19.65
CA PRO A 277 -13.76 -11.06 20.07
C PRO A 277 -12.41 -11.61 20.59
N PRO A 278 -12.43 -12.67 21.41
CA PRO A 278 -11.24 -13.22 22.07
C PRO A 278 -10.12 -13.63 21.08
N ARG A 279 -8.88 -13.39 21.52
CA ARG A 279 -7.57 -13.50 20.81
C ARG A 279 -7.28 -14.74 19.94
N ARG A 280 -8.10 -15.81 19.94
CA ARG A 280 -7.78 -17.08 19.26
C ARG A 280 -8.33 -17.23 17.84
N GLU A 281 -9.28 -16.40 17.43
CA GLU A 281 -10.03 -16.62 16.17
C GLU A 281 -9.57 -15.74 15.00
N TRP A 282 -8.54 -14.91 15.18
CA TRP A 282 -8.17 -13.87 14.22
C TRP A 282 -7.17 -14.28 13.14
N VAL A 283 -6.87 -15.57 12.97
CA VAL A 283 -6.00 -16.07 11.88
C VAL A 283 -6.64 -15.92 10.49
N ALA A 284 -7.82 -15.31 10.39
CA ALA A 284 -8.31 -14.72 9.17
C ALA A 284 -9.09 -13.44 9.51
N ALA A 285 -8.62 -12.28 9.05
CA ALA A 285 -9.50 -11.13 8.82
C ALA A 285 -10.44 -11.35 7.62
N VAL A 286 -10.79 -12.60 7.34
CA VAL A 286 -12.00 -13.01 6.64
C VAL A 286 -12.83 -13.71 7.71
N PRO A 287 -13.89 -13.07 8.22
CA PRO A 287 -14.82 -13.75 9.10
C PRO A 287 -15.26 -15.06 8.44
N THR A 288 -14.93 -16.19 9.08
CA THR A 288 -15.32 -17.52 8.61
C THR A 288 -16.76 -17.86 9.01
N GLY A 289 -17.29 -17.14 10.01
CA GLY A 289 -18.69 -17.13 10.37
C GLY A 289 -19.53 -16.18 9.52
N GLN A 290 -20.85 -16.30 9.63
CA GLN A 290 -21.79 -15.46 8.89
C GLN A 290 -21.61 -13.99 9.27
N LEU A 291 -21.43 -13.12 8.27
CA LEU A 291 -21.38 -11.67 8.44
C LEU A 291 -22.74 -11.05 8.21
N ARG A 292 -23.10 -10.06 9.03
CA ARG A 292 -24.26 -9.20 8.80
C ARG A 292 -23.80 -7.77 8.51
N VAL A 293 -24.35 -7.20 7.44
CA VAL A 293 -24.14 -5.78 7.10
C VAL A 293 -25.31 -4.98 7.64
N CYS A 294 -25.03 -3.98 8.48
CA CYS A 294 -26.05 -3.11 9.05
C CYS A 294 -26.07 -1.78 8.29
N PHE A 295 -27.26 -1.38 7.82
CA PHE A 295 -27.51 -0.08 7.20
C PHE A 295 -28.11 0.87 8.22
N ARG A 296 -27.65 2.12 8.26
CA ARG A 296 -28.32 3.20 9.01
C ARG A 296 -28.95 4.18 8.04
N SER A 297 -30.23 4.50 8.26
CA SER A 297 -30.83 5.65 7.59
C SER A 297 -30.19 6.92 8.11
N ARG A 298 -29.88 7.87 7.23
CA ARG A 298 -29.52 9.23 7.64
C ARG A 298 -30.68 9.78 8.46
N SER A 299 -30.50 10.04 9.76
CA SER A 299 -31.45 10.86 10.51
C SER A 299 -31.55 12.18 9.75
N SER A 300 -32.74 12.55 9.30
CA SER A 300 -32.98 13.85 8.69
C SER A 300 -32.39 14.91 9.61
N ALA A 301 -31.29 15.53 9.18
CA ALA A 301 -30.76 16.70 9.85
C ALA A 301 -31.92 17.71 9.84
N THR A 302 -32.53 17.89 10.99
CA THR A 302 -33.45 18.99 11.25
C THR A 302 -32.67 20.25 10.94
N ASN A 303 -33.09 20.96 9.89
CA ASN A 303 -32.69 22.35 9.64
C ASN A 303 -32.89 23.14 10.94
N LYS A 304 -31.78 23.63 11.50
CA LYS A 304 -31.72 24.85 12.29
C LYS A 304 -30.47 25.60 11.87
#